data_AF-A0A3M6Z2K5-F1
#
_entry.id   AF-A0A3M6Z2K5-F1
#
_cell.length_a   1.000
_cell.length_b   1.000
_cell.length_c   1.000
_cell.angle_alpha   90.00
_cell.angle_beta   90.00
_cell.angle_gamma   90.00
#
_symmetry.space_group_name_H-M   'P 1'
#
loop_
_entity.id
_entity.type
_entity.pdbx_description
1 polymer ?
#
loop_
_entity_poly.entity_id
_entity_poly.type
_entity_poly.pdbx_seq_one_letter_code
_entity_poly.pdbx_strand_id
1 'polypeptide(L)'
;MQIGESVFAHGGSAFILSQTSVRAAVALFEEQKDFWESMIDQHWAGDSILGDVLRKSGTELTWAWPTFQGMKPGAIDYATVDYDKREYCYPVISSHHMSSKEIEELWLFEQVWMARGHDFVRHRDVFHGYIMPQIRLRGDNRAHWNNLSGDFDNAMDAQGFVECRWRCRTNATCVQYSFKDSKCAMTDVPRLGEYQRDVYSGWELGRVQQIANDMAPCGNEGWIK
;
A
#
# COMPACT_ATOMS: atom_id res chain seq x y z
N MET A 1 -6.96 -12.41 -1.99
CA MET A 1 -5.70 -13.12 -2.34
C MET A 1 -6.02 -14.57 -2.66
N GLN A 2 -5.05 -15.30 -3.22
CA GLN A 2 -5.22 -16.71 -3.53
C GLN A 2 -3.90 -17.48 -3.31
N ILE A 3 -3.97 -18.63 -2.65
CA ILE A 3 -2.89 -19.61 -2.52
C ILE A 3 -3.48 -20.96 -2.95
N GLY A 4 -2.96 -21.55 -4.02
CA GLY A 4 -3.57 -22.75 -4.61
C GLY A 4 -5.02 -22.47 -5.01
N GLU A 5 -5.95 -23.27 -4.47
CA GLU A 5 -7.41 -23.10 -4.69
C GLU A 5 -8.09 -22.22 -3.63
N SER A 6 -7.38 -21.86 -2.57
CA SER A 6 -7.96 -21.12 -1.45
C SER A 6 -7.97 -19.62 -1.73
N VAL A 7 -9.17 -19.04 -1.81
CA VAL A 7 -9.38 -17.59 -1.87
C VAL A 7 -9.58 -17.06 -0.45
N PHE A 8 -8.81 -16.05 -0.08
CA PHE A 8 -8.82 -15.51 1.28
C PHE A 8 -8.58 -14.00 1.33
N ALA A 9 -9.01 -13.38 2.43
CA ALA A 9 -8.71 -12.00 2.73
C ALA A 9 -7.33 -11.91 3.42
N HIS A 10 -6.44 -11.07 2.89
CA HIS A 10 -5.09 -10.94 3.41
C HIS A 10 -5.11 -10.37 4.84
N GLY A 11 -4.51 -11.08 5.79
CA GLY A 11 -4.57 -10.73 7.22
C GLY A 11 -4.00 -9.33 7.51
N GLY A 12 -2.97 -8.92 6.76
CA GLY A 12 -2.36 -7.60 6.91
C GLY A 12 -3.20 -6.44 6.35
N SER A 13 -4.00 -6.69 5.32
CA SER A 13 -4.86 -5.67 4.71
C SER A 13 -6.10 -5.38 5.54
N ALA A 14 -6.38 -6.18 6.57
CA ALA A 14 -7.66 -6.25 7.27
C ALA A 14 -8.82 -6.75 6.39
N PHE A 15 -9.90 -7.13 7.06
CA PHE A 15 -11.17 -7.56 6.48
C PHE A 15 -12.28 -7.33 7.49
N ILE A 16 -13.53 -7.36 7.04
CA ILE A 16 -14.71 -7.21 7.89
C ILE A 16 -15.59 -8.43 7.70
N LEU A 17 -16.02 -9.02 8.81
CA LEU A 17 -16.98 -10.13 8.82
C LEU A 17 -18.23 -9.70 9.58
N SER A 18 -19.38 -10.11 9.07
CA SER A 18 -20.64 -9.97 9.81
C SER A 18 -20.63 -10.90 11.02
N GLN A 19 -21.42 -10.58 12.05
CA GLN A 19 -21.60 -11.47 13.19
C GLN A 19 -22.08 -12.87 12.76
N THR A 20 -22.98 -12.94 11.78
CA THR A 20 -23.50 -14.21 11.24
C THR A 20 -22.39 -15.05 10.62
N SER A 21 -21.52 -14.44 9.82
CA SER A 21 -20.37 -15.11 9.20
C SER A 21 -19.40 -15.67 10.23
N VAL A 22 -19.09 -14.89 11.28
CA VAL A 22 -18.21 -15.34 12.37
C VAL A 22 -18.84 -16.54 13.10
N ARG A 23 -20.13 -16.47 13.44
CA ARG A 23 -20.82 -17.58 14.12
C ARG A 23 -20.82 -18.86 13.28
N ALA A 24 -21.07 -18.75 11.99
CA ALA A 24 -21.05 -19.90 11.08
C ALA A 24 -19.65 -20.54 10.98
N ALA A 25 -18.61 -19.71 10.85
CA ALA A 25 -17.23 -20.17 10.81
C ALA A 25 -16.81 -20.85 12.12
N VAL A 26 -17.17 -20.28 13.28
CA VAL A 26 -16.88 -20.87 14.59
C VAL A 26 -17.61 -22.19 14.78
N ALA A 27 -18.89 -22.28 14.42
CA ALA A 27 -19.64 -23.54 14.52
C ALA A 27 -19.00 -24.66 13.68
N LEU A 28 -18.59 -24.36 12.44
CA LEU A 28 -17.88 -25.30 11.58
C LEU A 28 -16.51 -25.70 12.16
N PHE A 29 -15.79 -24.72 12.72
CA PHE A 29 -14.49 -24.98 13.35
C PHE A 29 -14.64 -25.91 14.56
N GLU A 30 -15.62 -25.65 15.43
CA GLU A 30 -15.88 -26.48 16.61
C GLU A 30 -16.33 -27.90 16.26
N GLU A 31 -17.17 -28.06 15.21
CA GLU A 31 -17.61 -29.36 14.72
C GLU A 31 -16.45 -30.22 14.19
N GLN A 32 -15.47 -29.58 13.54
CA GLN A 32 -14.36 -30.25 12.84
C GLN A 32 -13.00 -29.83 13.40
N LYS A 33 -12.92 -29.63 14.72
CA LYS A 33 -11.78 -28.99 15.38
C LYS A 33 -10.44 -29.64 15.07
N ASP A 34 -10.33 -30.96 15.26
CA ASP A 34 -9.08 -31.69 15.05
C ASP A 34 -8.58 -31.58 13.59
N PHE A 35 -9.51 -31.57 12.63
CA PHE A 35 -9.17 -31.38 11.22
C PHE A 35 -8.61 -29.97 10.96
N TRP A 36 -9.29 -28.94 11.45
CA TRP A 36 -8.86 -27.57 11.24
C TRP A 36 -7.57 -27.22 11.97
N GLU A 37 -7.39 -27.70 13.20
CA GLU A 37 -6.14 -27.53 13.95
C GLU A 37 -4.96 -28.21 13.23
N SER A 38 -5.16 -29.42 12.69
CA SER A 38 -4.18 -30.10 11.82
C SER A 38 -3.83 -29.30 10.57
N MET A 39 -4.82 -28.70 9.91
CA MET A 39 -4.61 -27.86 8.72
C MET A 39 -3.85 -26.57 9.06
N ILE A 40 -4.15 -25.94 10.20
CA ILE A 40 -3.45 -24.75 10.68
C ILE A 40 -1.98 -25.08 10.99
N ASP A 41 -1.71 -26.21 11.63
CA ASP A 41 -0.33 -26.64 11.97
C ASP A 41 0.53 -26.90 10.71
N GLN A 42 -0.09 -27.35 9.62
CA GLN A 42 0.60 -27.70 8.37
C GLN A 42 0.69 -26.53 7.37
N HIS A 43 0.02 -25.40 7.64
CA HIS A 43 -0.07 -24.29 6.69
C HIS A 43 0.54 -23.01 7.25
N TRP A 44 1.44 -22.38 6.49
CA TRP A 44 2.15 -21.17 6.92
C TRP A 44 1.28 -19.90 6.94
N ALA A 45 0.16 -19.90 6.22
CA ALA A 45 -0.76 -18.76 6.11
C ALA A 45 -2.10 -19.08 6.77
N GLY A 46 -2.32 -18.60 7.99
CA GLY A 46 -3.55 -18.85 8.75
C GLY A 46 -4.78 -18.10 8.18
N ASP A 47 -4.58 -16.97 7.52
CA ASP A 47 -5.63 -16.24 6.81
C ASP A 47 -6.17 -17.02 5.61
N SER A 48 -5.30 -17.78 4.93
CA SER A 48 -5.71 -18.76 3.90
C SER A 48 -6.63 -19.84 4.47
N ILE A 49 -6.28 -20.40 5.64
CA ILE A 49 -7.11 -21.42 6.30
C ILE A 49 -8.44 -20.82 6.76
N LEU A 50 -8.43 -19.60 7.31
CA LEU A 50 -9.66 -18.87 7.64
C LEU A 50 -10.54 -18.67 6.40
N GLY A 51 -9.96 -18.37 5.23
CA GLY A 51 -10.70 -18.29 3.97
C GLY A 51 -11.43 -19.59 3.62
N ASP A 52 -10.77 -20.74 3.82
CA ASP A 52 -11.39 -22.05 3.59
C ASP A 52 -12.51 -22.37 4.59
N VAL A 53 -12.32 -22.05 5.87
CA VAL A 53 -13.36 -22.18 6.90
C VAL A 53 -14.56 -21.31 6.53
N LEU A 54 -14.34 -20.04 6.17
CA LEU A 54 -15.42 -19.13 5.77
C LEU A 54 -16.19 -19.67 4.57
N ARG A 55 -15.50 -20.05 3.50
CA ARG A 55 -16.11 -20.64 2.31
C ARG A 55 -16.94 -21.88 2.64
N LYS A 56 -16.40 -22.82 3.42
CA LYS A 56 -17.12 -24.05 3.80
C LYS A 56 -18.28 -23.78 4.76
N SER A 57 -18.22 -22.72 5.56
CA SER A 57 -19.33 -22.27 6.41
C SER A 57 -20.43 -21.53 5.64
N GLY A 58 -20.28 -21.39 4.32
CA GLY A 58 -21.23 -20.67 3.46
C GLY A 58 -21.04 -19.15 3.45
N THR A 59 -19.91 -18.64 3.92
CA THR A 59 -19.55 -17.21 3.83
C THR A 59 -18.67 -16.98 2.61
N GLU A 60 -19.19 -16.26 1.63
CA GLU A 60 -18.42 -15.80 0.47
C GLU A 60 -17.68 -14.49 0.78
N LEU A 61 -16.49 -14.33 0.18
CA LEU A 61 -15.69 -13.12 0.29
C LEU A 61 -15.99 -12.15 -0.84
N THR A 62 -16.09 -10.87 -0.52
CA THR A 62 -16.21 -9.79 -1.50
C THR A 62 -14.86 -9.09 -1.67
N TRP A 63 -14.43 -8.90 -2.92
CA TRP A 63 -13.19 -8.23 -3.23
C TRP A 63 -13.28 -6.73 -2.95
N ALA A 64 -12.41 -6.25 -2.05
CA ALA A 64 -12.49 -4.92 -1.48
C ALA A 64 -11.30 -4.00 -1.82
N TRP A 65 -10.40 -4.43 -2.71
CA TRP A 65 -9.35 -3.54 -3.20
C TRP A 65 -9.97 -2.37 -3.98
N PRO A 66 -9.44 -1.14 -3.86
CA PRO A 66 -8.28 -0.70 -3.08
C PRO A 66 -8.63 -0.18 -1.66
N THR A 67 -9.87 -0.35 -1.20
CA THR A 67 -10.34 0.18 0.09
C THR A 67 -9.63 -0.44 1.29
N PHE A 68 -9.30 -1.73 1.18
CA PHE A 68 -8.40 -2.43 2.10
C PHE A 68 -7.05 -2.62 1.39
N GLN A 69 -6.02 -1.92 1.86
CA GLN A 69 -4.74 -1.86 1.17
C GLN A 69 -3.69 -2.75 1.86
N GLY A 70 -3.04 -3.61 1.08
CA GLY A 70 -1.93 -4.47 1.53
C GLY A 70 -0.57 -3.78 1.61
N MET A 71 -0.48 -2.53 1.19
CA MET A 71 0.71 -1.68 1.31
C MET A 71 0.51 -0.58 2.38
N LYS A 72 1.61 0.01 2.84
CA LYS A 72 1.57 1.24 3.62
C LYS A 72 1.35 2.43 2.67
N PRO A 73 0.75 3.56 3.11
CA PRO A 73 0.50 4.70 2.23
C PRO A 73 1.73 5.21 1.49
N GLY A 74 2.90 5.16 2.15
CA GLY A 74 4.16 5.58 1.53
C GLY A 74 4.66 4.68 0.40
N ALA A 75 4.14 3.47 0.23
CA ALA A 75 4.56 2.51 -0.79
C ALA A 75 3.59 2.39 -1.99
N ILE A 76 2.41 3.01 -1.88
CA ILE A 76 1.35 2.93 -2.90
C ILE A 76 1.79 3.66 -4.18
N ASP A 77 1.53 3.02 -5.32
CA ASP A 77 1.44 3.71 -6.61
C ASP A 77 0.02 4.24 -6.79
N TYR A 78 -0.18 5.51 -6.44
CA TYR A 78 -1.50 6.12 -6.46
C TYR A 78 -2.10 6.23 -7.87
N ALA A 79 -1.30 6.12 -8.93
CA ALA A 79 -1.78 6.16 -10.31
C ALA A 79 -2.28 4.80 -10.81
N THR A 80 -2.16 3.73 -10.00
CA THR A 80 -2.56 2.37 -10.38
C THR A 80 -4.03 2.31 -10.82
N VAL A 81 -4.25 1.64 -11.94
CA VAL A 81 -5.57 1.23 -12.41
C VAL A 81 -5.56 -0.29 -12.55
N ASP A 82 -6.38 -0.96 -11.76
CA ASP A 82 -6.51 -2.42 -11.77
C ASP A 82 -7.96 -2.80 -11.45
N TYR A 83 -8.42 -3.96 -11.92
CA TYR A 83 -9.79 -4.46 -11.73
C TYR A 83 -10.88 -3.41 -12.05
N ASP A 84 -10.67 -2.61 -13.10
CA ASP A 84 -11.51 -1.47 -13.50
C ASP A 84 -11.68 -0.38 -12.42
N LYS A 85 -10.76 -0.31 -11.47
CA LYS A 85 -10.72 0.69 -10.39
C LYS A 85 -9.46 1.52 -10.48
N ARG A 86 -9.61 2.83 -10.31
CA ARG A 86 -8.48 3.77 -10.15
C ARG A 86 -8.18 3.89 -8.66
N GLU A 87 -7.03 3.40 -8.21
CA GLU A 87 -6.66 3.38 -6.79
C GLU A 87 -6.88 4.74 -6.14
N TYR A 88 -6.37 5.79 -6.79
CA TYR A 88 -6.53 7.20 -6.45
C TYR A 88 -7.94 7.62 -5.99
N CYS A 89 -9.00 7.05 -6.57
CA CYS A 89 -10.36 7.58 -6.43
C CYS A 89 -11.24 6.84 -5.45
N TYR A 90 -10.80 5.70 -4.94
CA TYR A 90 -11.58 4.92 -3.99
C TYR A 90 -11.30 5.34 -2.53
N PRO A 91 -12.26 5.12 -1.62
CA PRO A 91 -12.07 5.32 -0.18
C PRO A 91 -10.94 4.44 0.38
N VAL A 92 -10.33 4.88 1.48
CA VAL A 92 -9.35 4.09 2.26
C VAL A 92 -9.95 3.74 3.61
N ILE A 93 -9.84 2.48 4.03
CA ILE A 93 -10.19 2.03 5.40
C ILE A 93 -8.96 1.55 6.14
N SER A 94 -8.10 0.78 5.48
CA SER A 94 -6.95 0.15 6.12
C SER A 94 -5.74 0.17 5.20
N SER A 95 -4.57 0.06 5.82
CA SER A 95 -3.27 -0.08 5.17
C SER A 95 -2.41 -0.99 6.02
N HIS A 96 -1.49 -1.72 5.39
CA HIS A 96 -0.62 -2.66 6.08
C HIS A 96 0.80 -2.10 6.26
N HIS A 97 1.62 -2.70 7.13
CA HIS A 97 3.02 -2.31 7.37
C HIS A 97 3.26 -0.85 7.80
N MET A 98 2.26 -0.21 8.42
CA MET A 98 2.41 1.12 9.02
C MET A 98 3.11 1.03 10.37
N SER A 99 4.05 1.93 10.61
CA SER A 99 4.63 2.17 11.93
C SER A 99 3.62 2.86 12.85
N SER A 100 3.82 2.77 14.16
CA SER A 100 2.96 3.45 15.15
C SER A 100 2.87 4.97 14.90
N LYS A 101 3.97 5.57 14.41
CA LYS A 101 4.01 6.99 14.05
C LYS A 101 3.15 7.29 12.81
N GLU A 102 3.24 6.48 11.76
CA GLU A 102 2.40 6.66 10.57
C GLU A 102 0.91 6.50 10.91
N ILE A 103 0.57 5.55 11.79
CA ILE A 103 -0.80 5.36 12.30
C ILE A 103 -1.30 6.62 13.00
N GLU A 104 -0.51 7.19 13.93
CA GLU A 104 -0.88 8.41 14.65
C GLU A 104 -1.06 9.61 13.69
N GLU A 105 -0.13 9.80 12.75
CA GLU A 105 -0.19 10.91 11.80
C GLU A 105 -1.40 10.81 10.86
N LEU A 106 -1.71 9.60 10.37
CA LEU A 106 -2.88 9.37 9.51
C LEU A 106 -4.20 9.52 10.27
N TRP A 107 -4.24 9.07 11.53
CA TRP A 107 -5.39 9.29 12.39
C TRP A 107 -5.64 10.78 12.61
N LEU A 108 -4.61 11.57 12.92
CA LEU A 108 -4.72 13.03 13.05
C LEU A 108 -5.18 13.70 11.76
N PHE A 109 -4.64 13.26 10.61
CA PHE A 109 -5.07 13.72 9.30
C PHE A 109 -6.57 13.47 9.09
N GLU A 110 -7.05 12.26 9.40
CA GLU A 110 -8.46 11.89 9.29
C GLU A 110 -9.34 12.71 10.25
N GLN A 111 -8.92 12.94 11.50
CA GLN A 111 -9.68 13.78 12.43
C GLN A 111 -9.86 15.21 11.90
N VAL A 112 -8.80 15.80 11.34
CA VAL A 112 -8.88 17.13 10.70
C VAL A 112 -9.77 17.10 9.46
N TRP A 113 -9.74 16.02 8.69
CA TRP A 113 -10.58 15.82 7.51
C TRP A 113 -12.07 15.80 7.87
N MET A 114 -12.44 15.00 8.87
CA MET A 114 -13.82 14.90 9.36
C MET A 114 -14.30 16.21 10.00
N ALA A 115 -13.44 16.91 10.75
CA ALA A 115 -13.79 18.20 11.36
C ALA A 115 -14.13 19.30 10.33
N ARG A 116 -13.71 19.14 9.06
CA ARG A 116 -14.06 20.03 7.94
C ARG A 116 -15.38 19.65 7.26
N GLY A 117 -16.08 18.62 7.73
CA GLY A 117 -17.36 18.18 7.19
C GLY A 117 -17.25 17.29 5.96
N HIS A 118 -16.12 16.60 5.76
CA HIS A 118 -15.97 15.61 4.70
C HIS A 118 -16.40 14.22 5.18
N ASP A 119 -17.08 13.46 4.32
CA ASP A 119 -17.69 12.16 4.69
C ASP A 119 -16.66 11.04 4.90
N PHE A 120 -15.70 10.93 3.99
CA PHE A 120 -14.66 9.89 4.02
C PHE A 120 -13.38 10.33 3.32
N VAL A 121 -12.29 9.63 3.62
CA VAL A 121 -10.96 9.84 3.03
C VAL A 121 -10.80 8.92 1.81
N ARG A 122 -10.37 9.49 0.68
CA ARG A 122 -9.90 8.72 -0.49
C ARG A 122 -8.39 8.62 -0.53
N HIS A 123 -7.89 7.68 -1.34
CA HIS A 123 -6.46 7.56 -1.65
C HIS A 123 -5.87 8.88 -2.16
N ARG A 124 -6.60 9.62 -3.01
CA ARG A 124 -6.25 10.98 -3.42
C ARG A 124 -6.00 11.91 -2.23
N ASP A 125 -6.87 11.88 -1.25
CA ASP A 125 -6.83 12.82 -0.14
C ASP A 125 -5.61 12.50 0.75
N VAL A 126 -5.29 11.21 0.93
CA VAL A 126 -4.02 10.76 1.56
C VAL A 126 -2.81 11.19 0.72
N PHE A 127 -2.86 11.03 -0.61
CA PHE A 127 -1.76 11.39 -1.49
C PHE A 127 -1.42 12.89 -1.38
N HIS A 128 -2.41 13.77 -1.50
CA HIS A 128 -2.20 15.22 -1.45
C HIS A 128 -2.01 15.75 -0.03
N GLY A 129 -2.71 15.18 0.95
CA GLY A 129 -2.73 15.68 2.33
C GLY A 129 -1.60 15.13 3.21
N TYR A 130 -1.08 13.94 2.91
CA TYR A 130 -0.10 13.24 3.74
C TYR A 130 1.19 12.88 2.98
N ILE A 131 1.10 12.31 1.78
CA ILE A 131 2.27 11.81 1.04
C ILE A 131 3.08 12.95 0.39
N MET A 132 2.42 13.78 -0.41
CA MET A 132 3.07 14.87 -1.16
C MET A 132 3.80 15.89 -0.25
N PRO A 133 3.23 16.35 0.88
CA PRO A 133 3.95 17.22 1.81
C PRO A 133 5.23 16.58 2.34
N GLN A 134 5.18 15.28 2.64
CA GLN A 134 6.32 14.54 3.16
C GLN A 134 7.43 14.29 2.14
N ILE A 135 7.07 14.08 0.86
CA ILE A 135 8.03 14.02 -0.25
C ILE A 135 8.74 15.37 -0.39
N ARG A 136 7.97 16.47 -0.42
CA ARG A 136 8.53 17.83 -0.53
C ARG A 136 9.48 18.18 0.62
N LEU A 137 9.12 17.79 1.85
CA LEU A 137 9.96 18.01 3.03
C LEU A 137 11.29 17.24 2.98
N ARG A 138 11.32 16.06 2.33
CA ARG A 138 12.53 15.24 2.19
C ARG A 138 13.42 15.70 1.03
N GLY A 139 12.83 16.27 -0.02
CA GLY A 139 13.57 16.90 -1.12
C GLY A 139 14.40 15.92 -1.95
N ASP A 140 15.37 16.41 -2.71
CA ASP A 140 16.13 15.59 -3.68
C ASP A 140 17.37 14.89 -3.08
N ASN A 141 17.61 15.01 -1.77
CA ASN A 141 18.80 14.52 -1.08
C ASN A 141 18.50 14.05 0.34
N ARG A 142 17.87 12.88 0.45
CA ARG A 142 17.53 12.29 1.74
C ARG A 142 18.42 11.10 2.07
N ALA A 143 19.25 11.24 3.09
CA ALA A 143 20.00 10.14 3.68
C ALA A 143 19.13 9.24 4.57
N HIS A 144 19.54 7.98 4.69
CA HIS A 144 18.90 6.92 5.48
C HIS A 144 17.41 6.75 5.18
N TRP A 145 17.10 6.71 3.88
CA TRP A 145 15.73 6.63 3.41
C TRP A 145 15.68 5.88 2.09
N ASN A 146 14.81 4.89 1.98
CA ASN A 146 14.51 4.21 0.75
C ASN A 146 13.13 4.66 0.26
N ASN A 147 13.10 5.46 -0.81
CA ASN A 147 11.86 5.89 -1.45
C ASN A 147 11.21 4.79 -2.32
N LEU A 148 11.73 3.56 -2.30
CA LEU A 148 11.24 2.41 -3.07
C LEU A 148 11.35 2.63 -4.59
N SER A 149 12.49 3.18 -5.04
CA SER A 149 12.76 3.40 -6.47
C SER A 149 13.07 2.12 -7.25
N GLY A 150 13.21 0.97 -6.58
CA GLY A 150 13.45 -0.33 -7.20
C GLY A 150 14.24 -1.26 -6.30
N ASP A 151 14.47 -2.48 -6.79
CA ASP A 151 15.31 -3.47 -6.16
C ASP A 151 16.80 -3.20 -6.43
N PHE A 152 17.61 -3.18 -5.38
CA PHE A 152 19.05 -2.92 -5.50
C PHE A 152 19.84 -4.11 -6.05
N ASP A 153 19.34 -5.35 -5.91
CA ASP A 153 20.03 -6.53 -6.41
C ASP A 153 20.11 -6.52 -7.95
N ASN A 154 19.10 -5.91 -8.59
CA ASN A 154 18.96 -5.78 -10.04
C ASN A 154 19.18 -4.34 -10.55
N ALA A 155 19.59 -3.42 -9.68
CA ALA A 155 19.81 -2.02 -10.02
C ALA A 155 21.10 -1.80 -10.83
N MET A 156 21.15 -0.66 -11.54
CA MET A 156 22.31 -0.29 -12.34
C MET A 156 23.48 0.15 -11.46
N ASP A 157 24.70 -0.13 -11.91
CA ASP A 157 25.88 0.39 -11.23
C ASP A 157 25.99 1.91 -11.40
N ALA A 158 26.36 2.58 -10.32
CA ALA A 158 26.68 4.00 -10.27
C ALA A 158 27.83 4.23 -9.29
N GLN A 159 28.72 5.17 -9.62
CA GLN A 159 29.88 5.54 -8.81
C GLN A 159 29.49 6.36 -7.57
N GLY A 160 28.25 6.87 -7.52
CA GLY A 160 27.74 7.60 -6.37
C GLY A 160 26.32 8.11 -6.56
N PHE A 161 25.77 8.65 -5.47
CA PHE A 161 24.41 9.22 -5.45
C PHE A 161 24.23 10.39 -6.42
N VAL A 162 25.27 11.22 -6.63
CA VAL A 162 25.22 12.34 -7.58
C VAL A 162 25.07 11.85 -9.02
N GLU A 163 25.77 10.78 -9.39
CA GLU A 163 25.62 10.17 -10.71
C GLU A 163 24.21 9.58 -10.88
N CYS A 164 23.70 8.89 -9.86
CA CYS A 164 22.34 8.34 -9.86
C CYS A 164 21.27 9.44 -10.09
N ARG A 165 21.40 10.58 -9.39
CA ARG A 165 20.56 11.76 -9.60
C ARG A 165 20.64 12.29 -11.03
N TRP A 166 21.85 12.45 -11.56
CA TRP A 166 22.05 12.97 -12.91
C TRP A 166 21.42 12.05 -13.97
N ARG A 167 21.55 10.74 -13.80
CA ARG A 167 20.91 9.74 -14.67
C ARG A 167 19.38 9.85 -14.61
N CYS A 168 18.80 10.03 -13.42
CA CYS A 168 17.36 10.25 -13.29
C CYS A 168 16.90 11.52 -14.01
N ARG A 169 17.62 12.64 -13.84
CA ARG A 169 17.29 13.89 -14.52
C ARG A 169 17.34 13.77 -16.04
N THR A 170 18.31 13.02 -16.55
CA THR A 170 18.48 12.80 -18.00
C THR A 170 17.46 11.81 -18.56
N ASN A 171 16.97 10.87 -17.75
CA ASN A 171 15.85 10.01 -18.13
C ASN A 171 14.53 10.80 -18.04
N ALA A 172 13.80 10.93 -19.15
CA ALA A 172 12.58 11.74 -19.20
C ALA A 172 11.45 11.25 -18.28
N THR A 173 11.37 9.94 -17.99
CA THR A 173 10.27 9.36 -17.21
C THR A 173 10.59 9.22 -15.72
N CYS A 174 11.87 9.30 -15.33
CA CYS A 174 12.25 9.12 -13.93
C CYS A 174 11.69 10.24 -13.05
N VAL A 175 11.00 9.89 -11.96
CA VAL A 175 10.48 10.86 -10.99
C VAL A 175 11.15 10.75 -9.63
N GLN A 176 11.82 9.64 -9.37
CA GLN A 176 12.57 9.42 -8.13
C GLN A 176 13.70 8.41 -8.33
N TYR A 177 14.71 8.51 -7.48
CA TYR A 177 15.91 7.68 -7.52
C TYR A 177 16.37 7.33 -6.10
N SER A 178 17.07 6.20 -5.96
CA SER A 178 17.75 5.80 -4.73
C SER A 178 19.11 5.17 -5.02
N PHE A 179 20.03 5.31 -4.07
CA PHE A 179 21.40 4.81 -4.16
C PHE A 179 21.79 4.06 -2.88
N LYS A 180 22.38 2.89 -3.04
CA LYS A 180 22.91 2.04 -1.97
C LYS A 180 24.02 1.16 -2.55
N ASP A 181 25.16 1.03 -1.88
CA ASP A 181 26.23 0.06 -2.25
C ASP A 181 26.62 0.05 -3.74
N SER A 182 26.87 1.24 -4.31
CA SER A 182 27.18 1.43 -5.75
C SER A 182 26.06 1.04 -6.72
N LYS A 183 24.85 0.82 -6.22
CA LYS A 183 23.65 0.54 -7.01
C LYS A 183 22.73 1.75 -7.03
N CYS A 184 22.16 2.04 -8.20
CA CYS A 184 21.21 3.11 -8.45
C CYS A 184 19.88 2.53 -8.95
N ALA A 185 18.80 2.77 -8.21
CA ALA A 185 17.44 2.43 -8.64
C ALA A 185 16.68 3.71 -9.02
N MET A 186 15.78 3.61 -9.99
CA MET A 186 14.99 4.72 -10.52
C MET A 186 13.60 4.21 -10.92
N THR A 187 12.59 5.04 -10.73
CA THR A 187 11.21 4.73 -11.15
C THR A 187 10.50 6.00 -11.62
N ASP A 188 9.46 5.81 -12.41
CA ASP A 188 8.47 6.79 -12.84
C ASP A 188 7.29 6.93 -11.86
N VAL A 189 7.28 6.15 -10.77
CA VAL A 189 6.23 6.19 -9.76
C VAL A 189 6.66 6.99 -8.52
N PRO A 190 5.91 8.03 -8.12
CA PRO A 190 6.20 8.77 -6.90
C PRO A 190 5.71 8.02 -5.64
N ARG A 191 6.64 7.63 -4.78
CA ARG A 191 6.40 6.98 -3.48
C ARG A 191 7.13 7.72 -2.38
N LEU A 192 6.56 7.78 -1.18
CA LEU A 192 7.27 8.31 -0.02
C LEU A 192 8.35 7.33 0.47
N GLY A 193 8.08 6.04 0.41
CA GLY A 193 8.92 4.98 0.94
C GLY A 193 9.08 5.04 2.45
N GLU A 194 10.22 4.58 2.95
CA GLU A 194 10.44 4.36 4.38
C GLU A 194 11.89 4.57 4.82
N TYR A 195 12.08 4.60 6.13
CA TYR A 195 13.42 4.65 6.71
C TYR A 195 14.17 3.35 6.39
N GLN A 196 15.34 3.50 5.80
CA GLN A 196 16.29 2.40 5.64
C GLN A 196 17.70 2.95 5.80
N ARG A 197 18.48 2.35 6.70
CA ARG A 197 19.86 2.75 6.93
C ARG A 197 20.67 2.61 5.63
N ASP A 198 21.63 3.51 5.44
CA ASP A 198 22.58 3.51 4.33
C ASP A 198 21.99 3.60 2.91
N VAL A 199 20.72 3.99 2.79
CA VAL A 199 20.10 4.33 1.50
C VAL A 199 19.97 5.85 1.36
N TYR A 200 20.33 6.37 0.19
CA TYR A 200 20.17 7.77 -0.17
C TYR A 200 19.11 7.89 -1.25
N SER A 201 18.10 8.72 -1.05
CA SER A 201 16.97 8.86 -1.97
C SER A 201 16.74 10.31 -2.38
N GLY A 202 16.15 10.51 -3.55
CA GLY A 202 15.71 11.81 -4.01
C GLY A 202 14.50 11.71 -4.93
N TRP A 203 13.79 12.83 -5.04
CA TRP A 203 12.63 12.98 -5.92
C TRP A 203 12.85 14.17 -6.84
N GLU A 204 12.49 14.01 -8.11
CA GLU A 204 12.38 15.10 -9.05
C GLU A 204 11.05 15.83 -8.79
N LEU A 205 11.06 16.73 -7.78
CA LEU A 205 9.86 17.34 -7.22
C LEU A 205 8.94 17.99 -8.27
N GLY A 206 9.51 18.56 -9.33
CA GLY A 206 8.73 19.12 -10.45
C GLY A 206 7.92 18.05 -11.19
N ARG A 207 8.53 16.89 -11.45
CA ARG A 207 7.87 15.76 -12.12
C ARG A 207 6.86 15.08 -11.20
N VAL A 208 7.20 14.91 -9.92
CA VAL A 208 6.26 14.40 -8.91
C VAL A 208 5.03 15.30 -8.81
N GLN A 209 5.22 16.63 -8.80
CA GLN A 209 4.11 17.57 -8.80
C GLN A 209 3.28 17.52 -10.09
N GLN A 210 3.94 17.36 -11.24
CA GLN A 210 3.27 17.22 -12.51
C GLN A 210 2.37 15.98 -12.52
N ILE A 211 2.89 14.81 -12.10
CA ILE A 211 2.08 13.59 -11.95
C ILE A 211 0.86 13.87 -11.08
N ALA A 212 1.05 14.51 -9.92
CA ALA A 212 -0.06 14.84 -9.02
C ALA A 212 -1.11 15.77 -9.65
N ASN A 213 -0.71 16.65 -10.57
CA ASN A 213 -1.63 17.55 -11.28
C ASN A 213 -2.34 16.86 -12.45
N ASP A 214 -1.67 15.89 -13.07
CA ASP A 214 -2.17 15.17 -14.26
C ASP A 214 -3.15 14.04 -13.89
N MET A 215 -3.27 13.69 -12.59
CA MET A 215 -4.25 12.71 -12.13
C MET A 215 -5.68 13.19 -12.39
N ALA A 216 -6.42 12.43 -13.19
CA ALA A 216 -7.79 12.77 -13.56
C ALA A 216 -8.72 12.86 -12.33
N PRO A 217 -9.68 13.80 -12.30
CA PRO A 217 -10.62 13.94 -11.20
C PRO A 217 -11.37 12.63 -10.87
N CYS A 218 -11.71 12.47 -9.60
CA CYS A 218 -12.57 11.39 -9.14
C CYS A 218 -14.04 11.75 -9.38
N GLY A 219 -14.81 10.77 -9.82
CA GLY A 219 -16.25 10.86 -9.99
C GLY A 219 -16.97 10.30 -8.76
N ASN A 220 -17.92 9.39 -9.02
CA ASN A 220 -18.78 8.80 -8.00
C ASN A 220 -18.20 7.48 -7.43
N GLU A 221 -16.90 7.24 -7.55
CA GLU A 221 -16.24 6.14 -6.86
C GLU A 221 -16.48 6.28 -5.35
N GLY A 222 -16.91 5.17 -4.74
CA GLY A 222 -17.34 5.12 -3.35
C GLY A 222 -17.00 3.76 -2.75
N TRP A 223 -17.75 3.36 -1.72
CA TRP A 223 -17.54 2.10 -1.03
C TRP A 223 -17.74 0.87 -1.94
N ILE A 224 -17.29 -0.27 -1.44
CA ILE A 224 -17.42 -1.59 -2.10
C ILE A 224 -18.87 -1.77 -2.57
N LYS A 225 -19.05 -2.00 -3.87
CA LYS A 225 -20.32 -2.32 -4.51
C LYS A 225 -20.36 -3.80 -4.85
#